data_AF-A0A7C2QCB9-F1
#
_entry.id   AF-A0A7C2QCB9-F1
#
_cell.length_a   1.000
_cell.length_b   1.000
_cell.length_c   1.000
_cell.angle_alpha   90.00
_cell.angle_beta   90.00
_cell.angle_gamma   90.00
#
_symmetry.space_group_name_H-M   'P 1'
#
loop_
_entity.id
_entity.type
_entity.pdbx_description
1 polymer ?
#
loop_
_entity_poly.entity_id
_entity_poly.type
_entity_poly.pdbx_seq_one_letter_code
_entity_poly.pdbx_strand_id
1 'polypeptide(L)'
;MDEVRLKICDLCGALNLMENTECHVCGWRGHFSTEPAKVRSVIEVTRKLQLHGTAQARSLFCLLHQKVEDIGWSLRSWLSRRRRSPHFPL
;
A
#
# COMPACT_ATOMS: atom_id res chain seq x y z
N MET A 1 -24.62 3.78 -15.20
CA MET A 1 -23.52 3.08 -14.50
C MET A 1 -24.12 1.77 -14.05
N ASP A 2 -23.66 0.64 -14.57
CA ASP A 2 -24.16 -0.66 -14.13
C ASP A 2 -23.89 -0.82 -12.62
N GLU A 3 -24.91 -1.15 -11.85
CA GLU A 3 -24.76 -1.45 -10.43
C GLU A 3 -23.94 -2.73 -10.29
N VAL A 4 -22.65 -2.58 -9.97
CA VAL A 4 -21.75 -3.72 -9.73
C VAL A 4 -22.30 -4.53 -8.55
N ARG A 5 -22.75 -5.75 -8.84
CA ARG A 5 -23.32 -6.65 -7.82
C ARG A 5 -22.21 -7.41 -7.11
N LEU A 6 -22.14 -7.24 -5.80
CA LEU A 6 -21.08 -7.80 -4.95
C LEU A 6 -21.63 -8.82 -3.94
N LYS A 7 -20.77 -9.76 -3.56
CA LYS A 7 -21.01 -10.78 -2.52
C LYS A 7 -19.78 -10.94 -1.63
N ILE A 8 -19.97 -11.40 -0.40
CA ILE A 8 -18.89 -11.59 0.58
C ILE A 8 -18.61 -13.08 0.73
N CYS A 9 -17.33 -13.46 0.70
CA CYS A 9 -16.94 -14.82 1.04
C CYS A 9 -17.15 -15.07 2.52
N ASP A 10 -17.96 -16.06 2.89
CA ASP A 10 -18.22 -16.37 4.30
C ASP A 10 -17.00 -17.00 5.00
N LEU A 11 -16.03 -17.50 4.24
CA LEU A 11 -14.81 -18.08 4.79
C LEU A 11 -13.77 -17.01 5.17
N CYS A 12 -13.47 -16.07 4.27
CA CYS A 12 -12.39 -15.09 4.48
C CYS A 12 -12.83 -13.63 4.52
N GLY A 13 -14.12 -13.34 4.28
CA GLY A 13 -14.67 -11.98 4.29
C GLY A 13 -14.39 -11.15 3.03
N ALA A 14 -13.72 -11.71 2.01
CA ALA A 14 -13.39 -10.97 0.80
C ALA A 14 -14.64 -10.59 -0.02
N LEU A 15 -14.65 -9.36 -0.56
CA LEU A 15 -15.63 -8.89 -1.53
C LEU A 15 -15.35 -9.50 -2.91
N ASN A 16 -16.34 -10.14 -3.51
CA ASN A 16 -16.26 -10.78 -4.82
C ASN A 16 -17.39 -10.25 -5.73
N LEU A 17 -17.18 -10.29 -7.05
CA LEU A 17 -18.25 -10.06 -8.01
C LEU A 17 -19.24 -11.21 -7.96
N MET A 18 -20.51 -10.94 -8.22
CA MET A 18 -21.52 -12.01 -8.30
C MET A 18 -21.16 -13.09 -9.32
N GLU A 19 -20.48 -12.71 -10.41
CA GLU A 19 -19.98 -13.57 -11.48
C GLU A 19 -18.89 -14.55 -11.03
N ASN A 20 -18.15 -14.24 -9.96
CA ASN A 20 -17.09 -15.13 -9.49
C ASN A 20 -17.69 -16.41 -8.92
N THR A 21 -17.35 -17.56 -9.49
CA THR A 21 -17.79 -18.87 -8.99
C THR A 21 -16.99 -19.35 -7.78
N GLU A 22 -15.81 -18.78 -7.56
CA GLU A 22 -14.95 -19.03 -6.42
C GLU A 22 -14.41 -17.72 -5.83
N CYS A 23 -13.98 -17.76 -4.58
CA CYS A 23 -13.37 -16.60 -3.95
C CYS A 23 -12.00 -16.33 -4.58
N HIS A 24 -11.80 -15.14 -5.13
CA HIS A 24 -10.52 -14.74 -5.75
C HIS A 24 -9.34 -14.65 -4.76
N VAL A 25 -9.60 -14.71 -3.44
CA VAL A 25 -8.58 -14.69 -2.39
C VAL A 25 -8.25 -16.09 -1.89
N CYS A 26 -9.25 -16.89 -1.52
CA CYS A 26 -9.04 -18.16 -0.84
C CYS A 26 -9.50 -19.40 -1.63
N GLY A 27 -10.06 -19.22 -2.84
CA GLY A 27 -10.55 -20.32 -3.67
C GLY A 27 -11.84 -20.97 -3.18
N TRP A 28 -12.49 -20.45 -2.14
CA TRP A 28 -13.75 -21.00 -1.62
C TRP A 28 -14.86 -20.99 -2.68
N ARG A 29 -15.56 -22.12 -2.84
CA ARG A 29 -16.63 -22.33 -3.84
C ARG A 29 -18.03 -22.51 -3.23
N GLY A 30 -18.16 -22.35 -1.91
CA GLY A 30 -19.42 -22.58 -1.20
C GLY A 30 -20.28 -21.32 -1.13
N HIS A 31 -20.95 -21.14 0.01
CA HIS A 31 -21.87 -20.02 0.20
C HIS A 31 -21.13 -18.68 0.30
N PHE A 32 -21.80 -17.64 -0.20
CA PHE A 32 -21.38 -16.24 -0.12
C PHE A 32 -22.54 -15.40 0.40
N SER A 33 -22.29 -14.55 1.38
CA SER A 33 -23.27 -13.58 1.86
C SER A 33 -23.52 -12.48 0.84
N THR A 34 -24.78 -12.34 0.41
CA THR A 34 -25.27 -11.24 -0.44
C THR A 34 -26.08 -10.20 0.34
N GLU A 35 -26.06 -10.26 1.67
CA GLU A 35 -26.84 -9.36 2.52
C GLU A 35 -26.44 -7.90 2.27
N PRO A 36 -27.35 -7.04 1.79
CA PRO A 36 -26.98 -5.68 1.36
C PRO A 36 -26.35 -4.84 2.47
N ALA A 37 -26.79 -5.03 3.73
CA ALA A 37 -26.24 -4.33 4.88
C ALA A 37 -24.75 -4.69 5.10
N LYS A 38 -24.41 -5.98 5.05
CA LYS A 38 -23.03 -6.47 5.19
C LYS A 38 -22.15 -6.04 4.02
N VAL A 39 -22.66 -6.15 2.80
CA VAL A 39 -21.91 -5.72 1.60
C VAL A 39 -21.55 -4.24 1.71
N ARG A 40 -22.51 -3.38 2.06
CA ARG A 40 -22.26 -1.94 2.28
C ARG A 40 -21.25 -1.68 3.40
N SER A 41 -21.33 -2.40 4.52
CA SER A 41 -20.39 -2.19 5.63
C SER A 41 -18.96 -2.56 5.25
N VAL A 42 -18.76 -3.68 4.53
CA VAL A 42 -17.41 -4.10 4.09
C VAL A 42 -16.85 -3.13 3.06
N ILE A 43 -17.67 -2.62 2.13
CA ILE A 43 -17.26 -1.57 1.17
C ILE A 43 -16.79 -0.33 1.92
N GLU A 44 -17.55 0.15 2.90
CA GLU A 44 -17.20 1.37 3.63
C GLU A 44 -15.91 1.21 4.45
N VAL A 45 -15.73 0.06 5.12
CA VAL A 45 -14.49 -0.25 5.84
C VAL A 45 -13.31 -0.31 4.87
N THR A 46 -13.46 -0.98 3.73
CA THR A 46 -12.41 -1.09 2.69
C THR A 46 -12.03 0.29 2.16
N ARG A 47 -13.01 1.15 1.89
CA ARG A 47 -12.79 2.53 1.44
C ARG A 47 -12.00 3.33 2.47
N LYS A 48 -12.37 3.25 3.76
CA LYS A 48 -11.63 3.89 4.85
C LYS A 48 -10.18 3.39 4.92
N LEU A 49 -9.97 2.08 4.83
CA LEU A 49 -8.63 1.50 4.84
C LEU A 49 -7.78 1.94 3.65
N GLN A 50 -8.35 2.08 2.45
CA GLN A 50 -7.64 2.62 1.28
C GLN A 50 -7.21 4.08 1.49
N LEU A 51 -8.06 4.91 2.09
CA LEU A 51 -7.72 6.29 2.43
C LEU A 51 -6.58 6.36 3.45
N HIS A 52 -6.56 5.48 4.44
CA HIS A 52 -5.47 5.42 5.41
C HIS A 52 -4.18 4.84 4.81
N GLY A 53 -4.27 3.79 3.98
CA GLY A 53 -3.12 3.19 3.32
C GLY A 53 -2.41 4.15 2.36
N THR A 54 -3.17 4.96 1.61
CA THR A 54 -2.59 6.00 0.75
C THR A 54 -1.93 7.13 1.55
N ALA A 55 -2.48 7.50 2.71
CA ALA A 55 -1.84 8.46 3.61
C ALA A 55 -0.54 7.93 4.23
N GLN A 56 -0.52 6.65 4.65
CA GLN A 56 0.66 6.00 5.24
C GLN A 56 1.75 5.70 4.20
N ALA A 57 1.38 5.31 2.98
CA ALA A 57 2.33 5.14 1.88
C ALA A 57 3.00 6.46 1.49
N ARG A 58 2.23 7.57 1.47
CA ARG A 58 2.78 8.92 1.28
C ARG A 58 3.75 9.32 2.39
N SER A 59 3.44 9.04 3.66
CA SER A 59 4.33 9.39 4.77
C SER A 59 5.64 8.60 4.73
N LEU A 60 5.58 7.30 4.42
CA LEU A 60 6.76 6.45 4.25
C LEU A 60 7.60 6.90 3.05
N PHE A 61 6.97 7.26 1.93
CA PHE A 61 7.67 7.77 0.76
C PHE A 61 8.41 9.08 1.06
N CYS A 62 7.77 10.04 1.75
CA CYS A 62 8.44 11.28 2.17
C CYS A 62 9.61 11.01 3.13
N LEU A 63 9.43 10.11 4.11
CA LEU A 63 10.49 9.70 5.04
C LEU A 63 11.68 9.04 4.33
N LEU A 64 11.43 8.20 3.34
CA LEU A 64 12.48 7.55 2.55
C LEU A 64 13.19 8.55 1.63
N HIS A 65 12.46 9.47 0.99
CA HIS A 65 13.05 10.51 0.16
C HIS A 65 13.99 11.41 0.97
N GLN A 66 13.55 11.85 2.16
CA GLN A 66 14.38 12.70 3.02
C GLN A 66 15.67 12.00 3.47
N LYS A 67 15.62 10.69 3.79
CA LYS A 67 16.83 9.91 4.08
C LYS A 67 17.78 9.78 2.90
N VAL A 68 17.28 9.65 1.67
CA VAL A 68 18.10 9.57 0.46
C VAL A 68 18.84 10.89 0.21
N GLU A 69 18.16 12.03 0.43
CA GLU A 69 18.79 13.34 0.34
C GLU A 69 19.90 13.50 1.39
N ASP A 70 19.65 13.16 2.66
CA ASP A 70 20.63 13.27 3.74
C ASP A 70 21.89 12.42 3.49
N ILE A 71 21.72 11.18 3.01
CA ILE A 71 22.83 10.31 2.64
C ILE A 71 23.61 10.89 1.45
N GLY A 72 22.91 11.45 0.45
CA GLY A 72 23.52 12.12 -0.69
C GLY A 72 24.33 13.36 -0.29
N TRP A 73 23.82 14.19 0.62
CA TRP A 73 24.53 15.34 1.19
C TRP A 73 25.76 14.91 1.99
N SER A 74 25.64 13.87 2.81
CA SER A 74 26.75 13.32 3.60
C SER A 74 27.89 12.82 2.71
N LEU A 75 27.58 12.02 1.68
CA LEU A 75 28.57 11.50 0.72
C LEU A 75 29.25 12.61 -0.09
N ARG A 76 28.49 13.60 -0.58
CA ARG A 76 29.07 14.75 -1.30
C ARG A 76 30.00 15.57 -0.41
N SER A 77 29.63 15.79 0.85
CA SER A 77 30.44 16.53 1.81
C SER A 77 31.75 15.78 2.12
N TRP A 78 31.70 14.46 2.19
CA TRP A 78 32.86 13.61 2.44
C TRP A 78 33.81 13.55 1.24
N LEU A 79 33.26 13.41 0.02
CA LEU A 79 34.03 13.48 -1.23
C LEU A 79 34.68 14.87 -1.44
N SER A 80 33.99 15.95 -1.05
CA SER A 80 34.51 17.31 -1.13
C SER A 80 35.65 17.56 -0.13
N ARG A 81 35.61 16.93 1.06
CA ARG A 81 36.71 16.99 2.03
C ARG A 81 37.92 16.16 1.59
N ARG A 82 37.70 14.99 0.98
CA ARG A 82 38.79 14.14 0.44
C ARG A 82 39.59 14.78 -0.68
N ARG A 83 38.99 15.67 -1.48
CA ARG A 83 39.72 16.42 -2.53
C ARG A 83 40.51 17.63 -2.02
N ARG A 84 40.48 17.93 -0.71
CA ARG A 84 41.18 19.07 -0.09
C ARG A 84 42.28 18.65 0.91
N SER A 85 42.84 17.45 0.81
CA SER A 85 44.13 17.16 1.46
C SER A 85 45.27 17.50 0.51
N PRO A 86 46.09 18.53 0.79
CA PRO A 86 47.31 18.79 0.05
C PRO A 86 48.37 17.75 0.42
N HIS A 87 49.14 17.35 -0.58
CA HIS A 87 50.44 16.71 -0.46
C HIS A 87 51.26 17.28 0.71
N PHE A 88 51.73 16.42 1.62
CA PHE A 88 52.86 16.70 2.50
C PHE A 88 54.16 16.36 1.75
N PRO A 89 55.15 17.27 1.67
CA PRO A 89 56.51 16.90 1.31
C PRO A 89 57.37 16.76 2.58
N LEU A 90 58.06 15.63 2.71
CA LEU A 90 59.38 15.53 3.32
C LEU A 90 60.22 14.56 2.48
#